data_AF-A0A966FDT9-F1
#
_entry.id   AF-A0A966FDT9-F1
#
_cell.length_a   1.000
_cell.length_b   1.000
_cell.length_c   1.000
_cell.angle_alpha   90.00
_cell.angle_beta   90.00
_cell.angle_gamma   90.00
#
_symmetry.space_group_name_H-M   'P 1'
#
loop_
_entity.id
_entity.type
_entity.pdbx_description
1 polymer ?
#
loop_
_entity_poly.entity_id
_entity_poly.type
_entity_poly.pdbx_seq_one_letter_code
_entity_poly.pdbx_strand_id
1 'polypeptide(L)' 'MSDQRTAALKYARQNKAQSLKLLETFLRIPSISTESANQPDMQRAADWVAAQLSGLGMQNVEIYPTARHPVV' A
#
# COMPACT_ATOMS: atom_id res chain seq x y z
N MET A 1 9.17 -13.45 24.33
CA MET A 1 9.16 -13.38 22.85
C MET A 1 8.02 -14.17 22.19
N SER A 2 7.48 -15.26 22.77
CA SER A 2 6.38 -16.04 22.15
C SER A 2 5.02 -15.32 22.13
N ASP A 3 4.81 -14.38 23.05
CA ASP A 3 3.51 -13.74 23.27
C ASP A 3 3.16 -12.71 22.17
N GLN A 4 4.08 -11.79 21.85
CA GLN A 4 3.87 -10.78 20.80
C GLN A 4 3.64 -11.41 19.42
N ARG A 5 4.35 -12.50 19.09
CA ARG A 5 4.12 -13.26 17.85
C ARG A 5 2.70 -13.83 17.80
N THR A 6 2.25 -14.41 18.91
CA THR A 6 0.90 -14.99 19.01
C THR A 6 -0.17 -13.91 18.88
N ALA A 7 0.02 -12.78 19.56
CA ALA A 7 -0.88 -11.62 19.46
C ALA A 7 -0.95 -11.07 18.02
N ALA A 8 0.19 -10.90 17.35
CA ALA A 8 0.24 -10.43 15.96
C ALA A 8 -0.49 -11.39 14.99
N LEU A 9 -0.28 -12.69 15.14
CA LEU A 9 -0.98 -13.70 14.32
C LEU A 9 -2.48 -13.72 14.59
N LYS A 10 -2.91 -13.56 15.85
CA LYS A 10 -4.34 -13.44 16.21
C LYS A 10 -4.96 -12.21 15.56
N TYR A 11 -4.31 -11.04 15.67
CA TYR A 11 -4.77 -9.81 15.03
C TYR A 11 -4.88 -9.97 13.51
N ALA A 12 -3.85 -10.50 12.85
CA ALA A 12 -3.86 -10.71 11.40
C ALA A 12 -5.02 -11.63 10.94
N ARG A 13 -5.30 -12.69 11.70
CA ARG A 13 -6.44 -13.59 11.42
C ARG A 13 -7.78 -12.90 11.62
N GLN A 14 -7.94 -12.12 12.69
CA GLN A 14 -9.17 -11.41 12.99
C GLN A 14 -9.48 -10.30 11.98
N ASN A 15 -8.45 -9.67 11.41
CA ASN A 15 -8.59 -8.56 10.45
C ASN A 15 -8.47 -9.01 8.98
N LYS A 16 -8.41 -10.32 8.72
CA LYS A 16 -8.20 -10.88 7.36
C LYS A 16 -9.13 -10.28 6.31
N ALA A 17 -10.42 -10.13 6.63
CA ALA A 17 -11.41 -9.59 5.69
C ALA A 17 -11.10 -8.13 5.30
N GLN A 18 -10.71 -7.31 6.27
CA GLN A 18 -10.31 -5.91 6.02
C GLN A 18 -9.01 -5.85 5.22
N SER A 19 -8.01 -6.68 5.56
CA SER A 19 -6.76 -6.75 4.80
C SER A 19 -6.98 -7.17 3.35
N LEU A 20 -7.87 -8.14 3.10
CA LEU A 20 -8.24 -8.54 1.74
C LEU A 20 -8.95 -7.42 0.99
N LYS A 21 -9.90 -6.72 1.61
CA LYS A 21 -10.55 -5.55 1.01
C LYS A 21 -9.55 -4.44 0.64
N LEU A 22 -8.56 -4.20 1.50
CA LEU A 22 -7.49 -3.24 1.25
C LEU A 22 -6.64 -3.65 0.04
N LEU A 23 -6.26 -4.93 -0.04
CA LEU A 23 -5.55 -5.49 -1.20
C LEU A 23 -6.38 -5.40 -2.48
N GLU A 24 -7.65 -5.81 -2.45
CA GLU A 24 -8.56 -5.72 -3.59
C GLU A 24 -8.74 -4.28 -4.07
N THR A 25 -8.77 -3.31 -3.16
CA THR A 25 -8.86 -1.89 -3.50
C THR A 25 -7.59 -1.43 -4.23
N PHE A 26 -6.42 -1.83 -3.75
CA PHE A 26 -5.14 -1.52 -4.39
C PHE A 26 -5.01 -2.15 -5.77
N LEU A 27 -5.37 -3.43 -5.91
CA LEU A 27 -5.30 -4.17 -7.18
C LEU A 27 -6.24 -3.64 -8.28
N ARG A 28 -7.25 -2.83 -7.93
CA ARG A 28 -8.11 -2.14 -8.91
C ARG A 28 -7.45 -0.93 -9.55
N ILE A 29 -6.27 -0.52 -9.09
CA ILE A 29 -5.44 0.48 -9.73
C ILE A 29 -4.59 -0.23 -10.79
N PRO A 30 -4.77 0.01 -12.10
CA PRO A 30 -4.02 -0.64 -13.15
C PRO A 30 -2.64 0.01 -13.31
N SER A 31 -1.84 0.02 -12.23
CA SER A 31 -0.50 0.60 -12.18
C SER A 31 0.52 -0.29 -12.92
N ILE A 32 0.42 -0.36 -14.24
CA ILE A 32 1.26 -1.20 -15.12
C ILE A 32 2.45 -0.39 -15.62
N SER A 33 3.63 -0.61 -15.04
CA SER A 33 4.86 0.16 -15.32
C SER A 33 5.36 0.11 -16.77
N THR A 34 5.10 -0.98 -17.48
CA THR A 34 5.54 -1.17 -18.87
C THR A 34 4.64 -0.46 -19.89
N GLU A 35 3.46 0.00 -19.48
CA GLU A 35 2.50 0.67 -20.35
C GLU A 35 2.47 2.16 -20.03
N SER A 36 2.98 2.99 -20.95
CA SER A 36 3.06 4.45 -20.76
C SER A 36 1.71 5.11 -20.51
N ALA A 37 0.63 4.56 -21.05
CA ALA A 37 -0.74 5.02 -20.82
C ALA A 37 -1.16 4.96 -19.34
N ASN A 38 -0.54 4.07 -18.54
CA ASN A 38 -0.85 3.88 -17.13
C ASN A 38 0.04 4.74 -16.20
N GLN A 39 0.80 5.72 -16.72
CA GLN A 39 1.55 6.65 -15.87
C GLN A 39 0.67 7.35 -14.82
N PRO A 40 -0.56 7.83 -15.13
CA PRO A 40 -1.45 8.39 -14.11
C PRO A 40 -1.85 7.37 -13.04
N ASP A 41 -2.02 6.10 -13.42
CA ASP A 41 -2.36 5.02 -12.50
C ASP A 41 -1.17 4.61 -11.61
N MET A 42 0.06 4.72 -12.10
CA MET A 42 1.26 4.59 -11.27
C MET A 42 1.29 5.65 -10.17
N GLN A 43 0.97 6.91 -10.50
CA GLN A 43 0.87 7.97 -9.51
C GLN A 43 -0.27 7.72 -8.52
N ARG A 44 -1.45 7.31 -9.02
CA ARG A 44 -2.60 6.96 -8.17
C ARG A 44 -2.30 5.83 -7.19
N ALA A 45 -1.53 4.82 -7.62
CA ALA A 45 -1.05 3.76 -6.73
C ALA A 45 -0.11 4.30 -5.65
N ALA A 46 0.82 5.18 -6.03
CA ALA A 46 1.74 5.82 -5.08
C ALA A 46 0.98 6.66 -4.04
N ASP A 47 0.05 7.51 -4.48
CA ASP A 47 -0.80 8.32 -3.61
C ASP A 47 -1.61 7.46 -2.65
N TRP A 48 -2.15 6.34 -3.15
CA TRP A 48 -2.91 5.41 -2.33
C TRP A 48 -2.04 4.78 -1.23
N VAL A 49 -0.82 4.33 -1.57
CA VAL A 49 0.12 3.75 -0.60
C VAL A 49 0.51 4.80 0.44
N ALA A 50 0.85 6.02 0.01
CA ALA A 50 1.21 7.10 0.92
C ALA A 50 0.08 7.40 1.91
N ALA A 51 -1.17 7.44 1.44
CA ALA A 51 -2.33 7.62 2.29
C ALA A 51 -2.53 6.47 3.29
N GLN A 52 -2.34 5.21 2.87
CA GLN A 52 -2.44 4.06 3.80
C GLN A 52 -1.35 4.11 4.88
N LEU A 53 -0.09 4.36 4.51
CA LEU A 53 1.02 4.45 5.46
C LEU A 53 0.83 5.60 6.45
N SER A 54 0.40 6.76 5.96
CA SER A 54 0.07 7.91 6.81
C SER A 54 -1.08 7.60 7.77
N GLY A 55 -2.14 6.94 7.28
CA GLY A 55 -3.28 6.52 8.09
C GLY A 55 -2.94 5.48 9.18
N LEU A 56 -1.88 4.70 8.98
CA LEU A 56 -1.33 3.79 9.99
C LEU A 56 -0.47 4.51 11.06
N GLY A 57 -0.25 5.82 10.92
CA GLY A 57 0.57 6.63 11.83
C GLY A 57 2.06 6.58 11.53
N MET A 58 2.47 6.13 10.34
CA MET A 58 3.86 6.25 9.92
C MET A 58 4.25 7.73 9.74
N GLN A 59 5.48 8.06 10.12
CA GLN A 59 6.03 9.40 10.01
C GLN A 59 6.85 9.52 8.73
N ASN A 60 6.96 10.74 8.19
CA ASN A 60 7.80 11.07 7.03
C ASN A 60 7.43 10.25 5.77
N VAL A 61 6.14 10.06 5.52
CA VAL A 61 5.66 9.41 4.29
C VAL A 61 5.75 10.42 3.14
N GLU A 62 6.56 10.11 2.13
CA GLU A 62 6.83 11.00 1.01
C GLU A 62 6.79 10.22 -0.31
N ILE A 63 6.30 10.87 -1.37
CA ILE A 63 6.38 10.32 -2.72
C ILE A 63 7.55 10.99 -3.43
N TYR A 64 8.59 10.22 -3.68
CA TYR A 64 9.79 10.69 -4.39
C TYR A 64 9.63 10.52 -5.90
N PRO A 65 9.65 11.61 -6.68
CA PRO A 65 9.65 11.50 -8.13
C PRO A 65 10.98 10.92 -8.62
N THR A 66 10.89 9.96 -9.55
CA THR A 66 12.07 9.43 -10.27
C THR A 66 11.93 9.66 -11.76
N ALA A 67 12.94 9.29 -12.54
CA ALA A 67 12.91 9.41 -14.00
C ALA A 67 11.77 8.61 -14.68
N ARG A 68 11.17 7.63 -14.01
CA ARG A 68 10.06 6.84 -14.57
C ARG A 68 8.86 6.71 -13.66
N HIS A 69 9.04 6.08 -12.49
CA HIS A 69 7.92 5.77 -11.60
C HIS A 69 8.21 6.25 -10.19
N PRO A 70 7.22 6.84 -9.51
CA PRO A 70 7.41 7.31 -8.15
C PRO A 70 7.77 6.17 -7.20
N VAL A 71 8.50 6.50 -6.14
CA VAL A 71 8.74 5.63 -4.97
C VAL A 71 8.04 6.26 -3.78
N VAL A 72 7.43 5.44 -2.94
CA VAL A 72 6.71 5.84 -1.71
C VAL A 72 7.43 5.28 -0.50
#